data_AF-A0A536Q507-F1
#
_entry.id   AF-A0A536Q507-F1
#
_cell.length_a   1.000
_cell.length_b   1.000
_cell.length_c   1.000
_cell.angle_alpha   90.00
_cell.angle_beta   90.00
_cell.angle_gamma   90.00
#
_symmetry.space_group_name_H-M   'P 1'
#
loop_
_entity.id
_entity.type
_entity.pdbx_description
1 polymer ?
#
loop_
_entity_poly.entity_id
_entity_poly.type
_entity_poly.pdbx_seq_one_letter_code
_entity_poly.pdbx_strand_id
1 'polypeptide(L)'
;MTSSPVSARSVRSSSWPGSAFCCGAVAARRCPDTYSRLELQAGINSRPAPVTCSGNATTRCRAGLTSVRAWVAVVAFAVCAAACGATSGSSPSPSPSPETSSNVSSSPSGLIFKLSPEPGVGAAGTITVTVAPASTTVEVKVAGLQANSSHVSHIHLGSCQQRGGIAFALKPVVADGQGEADAKSTLNLVYPPAGSTWYVVVHAGPDMQGSNASYLLCGNLFS
;
A
#
# COMPACT_ATOMS: atom_id res chain seq x y z
N MET A 1 -9.01 2.09 -62.37
CA MET A 1 -10.00 1.12 -62.90
C MET A 1 -10.00 -0.05 -61.92
N THR A 2 -10.99 -0.34 -61.08
CA THR A 2 -12.39 0.06 -60.96
C THR A 2 -12.81 -0.12 -59.50
N SER A 3 -13.31 0.95 -58.89
CA SER A 3 -14.08 0.95 -57.64
C SER A 3 -15.56 0.69 -57.98
N SER A 4 -16.30 -0.05 -57.15
CA SER A 4 -17.78 -0.13 -57.17
C SER A 4 -18.35 -0.92 -55.97
N PRO A 5 -19.62 -0.72 -55.55
CA PRO A 5 -19.89 -0.13 -54.23
C PRO A 5 -20.92 -0.85 -53.33
N VAL A 6 -20.99 -0.36 -52.08
CA VAL A 6 -22.11 -0.16 -51.13
C VAL A 6 -23.42 -0.94 -51.33
N SER A 7 -23.90 -1.60 -50.25
CA SER A 7 -25.34 -1.75 -50.00
C SER A 7 -25.65 -1.68 -48.51
N ALA A 8 -26.19 -0.54 -48.08
CA ALA A 8 -26.90 -0.38 -46.81
C ALA A 8 -28.40 -0.55 -47.08
N ARG A 9 -29.11 -1.35 -46.28
CA ARG A 9 -30.57 -1.41 -46.31
C ARG A 9 -31.18 -1.06 -44.96
N SER A 10 -32.18 -0.20 -45.08
CA SER A 10 -32.95 0.53 -44.09
C SER A 10 -34.02 -0.33 -43.40
N VAL A 11 -34.17 -0.07 -42.10
CA VAL A 11 -35.38 0.13 -41.28
C VAL A 11 -36.64 -0.68 -41.62
N ARG A 12 -37.18 -1.38 -40.61
CA ARG A 12 -38.62 -1.33 -40.31
C ARG A 12 -38.91 -1.67 -38.84
N SER A 13 -39.67 -0.76 -38.26
CA SER A 13 -40.33 -0.76 -36.97
C SER A 13 -41.69 -1.46 -37.02
N SER A 14 -42.06 -2.11 -35.92
CA SER A 14 -43.45 -2.36 -35.50
C SER A 14 -43.37 -2.91 -34.07
N SER A 15 -43.47 -2.08 -33.03
CA SER A 15 -44.71 -1.65 -32.36
C SER A 15 -45.72 -2.78 -32.16
N TRP A 16 -46.18 -2.95 -30.91
CA TRP A 16 -47.57 -3.15 -30.44
C TRP A 16 -47.56 -3.20 -28.88
N PRO A 17 -48.70 -2.92 -28.20
CA PRO A 17 -48.75 -1.98 -27.08
C PRO A 17 -49.29 -2.52 -25.74
N GLY A 18 -49.10 -1.72 -24.69
CA GLY A 18 -50.00 -1.56 -23.53
C GLY A 18 -49.78 -2.52 -22.35
N SER A 19 -49.84 -2.14 -21.07
CA SER A 19 -50.18 -0.86 -20.44
C SER A 19 -49.68 -0.82 -18.99
N ALA A 20 -49.08 0.32 -18.64
CA ALA A 20 -49.07 1.09 -17.39
C ALA A 20 -49.34 0.42 -16.02
N PHE A 21 -48.48 0.73 -15.03
CA PHE A 21 -48.87 1.64 -13.94
C PHE A 21 -47.67 2.50 -13.49
N CYS A 22 -47.93 3.82 -13.42
CA CYS A 22 -47.02 4.88 -13.00
C CYS A 22 -47.10 5.09 -11.47
N CYS A 23 -45.99 5.48 -10.84
CA CYS A 23 -45.92 6.74 -10.07
C CYS A 23 -44.46 7.10 -9.67
N GLY A 24 -44.02 8.29 -10.13
CA GLY A 24 -42.95 9.16 -9.57
C GLY A 24 -41.51 8.62 -9.60
N ALA A 25 -40.65 8.90 -10.60
CA ALA A 25 -39.99 10.19 -10.93
C ALA A 25 -39.21 10.78 -9.73
N VAL A 26 -37.91 11.07 -9.76
CA VAL A 26 -37.04 11.52 -10.88
C VAL A 26 -35.63 10.96 -10.71
N ALA A 27 -35.10 10.45 -11.81
CA ALA A 27 -33.73 10.01 -11.99
C ALA A 27 -32.80 11.16 -12.38
N ALA A 28 -31.49 11.02 -12.11
CA ALA A 28 -30.47 11.39 -13.08
C ALA A 28 -29.23 10.51 -12.87
N ARG A 29 -28.89 9.76 -13.91
CA ARG A 29 -27.75 8.84 -14.00
C ARG A 29 -26.52 9.59 -14.53
N ARG A 30 -25.34 9.04 -14.18
CA ARG A 30 -24.00 9.08 -14.80
C ARG A 30 -23.76 10.03 -15.99
N CYS A 31 -22.62 10.74 -15.93
CA CYS A 31 -21.88 11.21 -17.11
C CYS A 31 -20.70 10.26 -17.40
N PRO A 32 -20.46 9.89 -18.67
CA PRO A 32 -19.14 9.50 -19.15
C PRO A 32 -18.52 10.57 -20.07
N ASP A 33 -17.21 10.37 -20.27
CA ASP A 33 -16.39 10.66 -21.44
C ASP A 33 -15.61 11.98 -21.60
N THR A 34 -14.28 11.73 -21.64
CA THR A 34 -13.27 12.20 -22.61
C THR A 34 -13.01 13.68 -22.80
N TYR A 35 -11.75 14.08 -22.60
CA TYR A 35 -11.07 15.03 -23.49
C TYR A 35 -9.60 14.65 -23.67
N SER A 36 -9.23 14.36 -24.93
CA SER A 36 -7.85 14.35 -25.41
C SER A 36 -7.53 15.68 -26.10
N ARG A 37 -6.39 16.26 -25.70
CA ARG A 37 -5.37 16.97 -26.49
C ARG A 37 -5.79 18.00 -27.54
N LEU A 38 -5.44 19.27 -27.30
CA LEU A 38 -4.89 20.21 -28.29
C LEU A 38 -4.06 21.27 -27.53
N GLU A 39 -2.77 21.37 -27.86
CA GLU A 39 -1.91 22.48 -27.45
C GLU A 39 -2.31 23.75 -28.19
N LEU A 40 -2.27 24.91 -27.52
CA LEU A 40 -1.71 26.15 -28.06
C LEU A 40 -1.43 27.15 -26.92
N GLN A 41 -0.22 27.69 -26.91
CA GLN A 41 0.29 28.81 -26.11
C GLN A 41 -0.71 29.98 -25.97
N ALA A 42 -0.84 30.51 -24.75
CA ALA A 42 -0.57 31.91 -24.38
C ALA A 42 -1.05 32.18 -22.95
N GLY A 43 -0.18 32.73 -22.12
CA GLY A 43 -0.43 32.92 -20.70
C GLY A 43 -1.42 34.04 -20.38
N ILE A 44 -2.20 33.83 -19.32
CA ILE A 44 -2.56 34.87 -18.35
C ILE A 44 -3.00 34.17 -17.05
N ASN A 45 -2.32 34.54 -15.97
CA ASN A 45 -2.66 34.22 -14.58
C ASN A 45 -4.10 34.66 -14.28
N SER A 46 -4.97 33.75 -13.86
CA SER A 46 -6.12 34.06 -13.01
C SER A 46 -6.63 32.80 -12.32
N ARG A 47 -6.38 32.72 -11.01
CA ARG A 47 -6.97 31.72 -10.10
C ARG A 47 -8.46 32.02 -9.93
N PRO A 48 -9.39 31.05 -10.06
CA PRO A 48 -10.72 31.22 -9.51
C PRO A 48 -10.73 30.98 -7.99
N ALA A 49 -11.36 31.91 -7.26
CA ALA A 49 -11.65 31.84 -5.83
C ALA A 49 -12.73 30.77 -5.53
N PRO A 50 -12.84 30.27 -4.27
CA PRO A 50 -13.73 29.16 -3.94
C PRO A 50 -15.21 29.56 -3.98
N VAL A 51 -16.05 28.63 -4.43
CA VAL A 51 -17.52 28.71 -4.36
C VAL A 51 -17.99 28.49 -2.92
N THR A 52 -18.64 29.49 -2.35
CA THR A 52 -19.39 29.40 -1.10
C THR A 52 -20.84 29.00 -1.42
N CYS A 53 -21.34 27.94 -0.78
CA CYS A 53 -22.77 27.63 -0.77
C CYS A 53 -23.38 28.14 0.54
N SER A 54 -24.24 29.15 0.40
CA SER A 54 -25.11 29.71 1.45
C SER A 54 -26.41 28.90 1.50
N GLY A 55 -26.81 28.44 2.69
CA GLY A 55 -28.05 27.73 2.96
C GLY A 55 -28.67 28.21 4.29
N ASN A 56 -29.93 28.61 4.22
CA ASN A 56 -30.66 29.50 5.14
C ASN A 56 -31.27 28.80 6.38
N ALA A 57 -31.53 29.63 7.41
CA ALA A 57 -32.37 29.50 8.61
C ALA A 57 -33.25 28.25 8.73
N THR A 58 -33.38 27.59 9.89
CA THR A 58 -34.04 28.16 11.08
C THR A 58 -33.90 27.15 12.23
N THR A 59 -33.28 27.49 13.37
CA THR A 59 -33.63 26.93 14.71
C THR A 59 -33.14 27.92 15.77
N ARG A 60 -34.05 28.35 16.63
CA ARG A 60 -33.88 29.44 17.60
C ARG A 60 -33.12 29.00 18.86
N CYS A 61 -32.19 29.87 19.25
CA CYS A 61 -31.70 30.28 20.57
C CYS A 61 -31.97 29.41 21.82
N ARG A 62 -30.88 29.03 22.51
CA ARG A 62 -30.70 29.27 23.95
C ARG A 62 -29.23 29.63 24.22
N ALA A 63 -28.99 30.89 24.59
CA ALA A 63 -27.71 31.35 25.12
C ALA A 63 -27.69 31.09 26.63
N GLY A 64 -26.69 30.32 27.09
CA GLY A 64 -26.34 30.20 28.51
C GLY A 64 -25.10 31.01 28.79
N LEU A 65 -25.25 32.08 29.56
CA LEU A 65 -24.22 32.99 30.06
C LEU A 65 -23.72 32.46 31.41
N THR A 66 -22.42 32.17 31.56
CA THR A 66 -21.67 32.26 32.83
C THR A 66 -20.17 32.41 32.48
N SER A 67 -19.61 33.62 32.59
CA SER A 67 -19.00 34.20 33.79
C SER A 67 -17.51 33.86 33.95
N VAL A 68 -16.69 34.74 33.35
CA VAL A 68 -15.40 35.31 33.82
C VAL A 68 -14.58 34.52 34.86
N ARG A 69 -13.30 34.26 34.52
CA ARG A 69 -12.17 34.74 35.34
C ARG A 69 -10.84 34.59 34.59
N ALA A 70 -10.34 35.72 34.12
CA ALA A 70 -8.95 35.94 33.78
C ALA A 70 -8.10 35.89 35.07
N TRP A 71 -6.95 35.24 35.00
CA TRP A 71 -5.85 35.47 35.93
C TRP A 71 -4.57 35.57 35.12
N VAL A 72 -4.08 36.81 35.02
CA VAL A 72 -2.70 37.14 34.67
C VAL A 72 -1.94 37.26 35.99
N ALA A 73 -0.79 36.61 36.14
CA ALA A 73 0.23 37.03 37.08
C ALA A 73 1.63 36.64 36.57
N VAL A 74 2.43 37.68 36.41
CA VAL A 74 3.84 37.76 36.01
C VAL A 74 4.74 37.22 37.12
N VAL A 75 5.79 36.45 36.80
CA VAL A 75 7.05 36.45 37.57
C VAL A 75 8.24 36.24 36.64
N ALA A 76 9.13 37.24 36.63
CA ALA A 76 10.43 37.25 36.00
C ALA A 76 11.50 36.69 36.97
N PHE A 77 12.42 35.86 36.48
CA PHE A 77 13.72 35.52 37.10
C PHE A 77 14.52 34.75 36.02
N ALA A 78 15.84 34.79 35.87
CA ALA A 78 16.92 35.73 36.16
C ALA A 78 18.13 35.13 35.42
N VAL A 79 18.96 35.97 34.81
CA VAL A 79 20.19 35.57 34.12
C VAL A 79 21.26 35.15 35.12
N CYS A 80 21.92 34.00 34.91
CA CYS A 80 23.27 33.73 35.42
C CYS A 80 24.12 33.05 34.33
N ALA A 81 25.30 33.62 34.10
CA ALA A 81 26.36 33.11 33.24
C ALA A 81 27.42 32.36 34.07
N ALA A 82 28.37 31.71 33.36
CA ALA A 82 29.65 31.18 33.82
C ALA A 82 29.59 29.89 34.67
N ALA A 83 30.53 28.95 34.67
CA ALA A 83 31.71 28.58 33.87
C ALA A 83 32.22 27.22 34.45
N CYS A 84 33.19 26.56 33.78
CA CYS A 84 34.21 25.60 34.29
C CYS A 84 33.87 24.69 35.50
N GLY A 85 33.97 23.36 35.47
CA GLY A 85 35.13 22.54 35.08
C GLY A 85 35.53 21.61 36.25
N ALA A 86 36.18 20.48 35.90
CA ALA A 86 37.05 19.62 36.73
C ALA A 86 36.49 18.42 37.55
N THR A 87 36.92 17.24 37.07
CA THR A 87 37.62 16.11 37.74
C THR A 87 36.95 15.20 38.77
N SER A 88 36.88 13.92 38.35
CA SER A 88 37.39 12.70 39.00
C SER A 88 36.79 12.21 40.32
N GLY A 89 36.16 11.04 40.26
CA GLY A 89 35.87 10.19 41.40
C GLY A 89 35.59 8.75 40.97
N SER A 90 36.64 7.93 40.98
CA SER A 90 36.66 6.52 40.60
C SER A 90 35.67 5.65 41.38
N SER A 91 35.09 4.64 40.73
CA SER A 91 34.52 3.46 41.42
C SER A 91 34.98 2.17 40.74
N PRO A 92 35.38 1.15 41.51
CA PRO A 92 36.15 0.01 41.02
C PRO A 92 35.32 -1.04 40.27
N SER A 93 36.01 -1.63 39.30
CA SER A 93 35.66 -2.83 38.55
C SER A 93 35.60 -4.07 39.46
N PRO A 94 34.65 -4.98 39.20
CA PRO A 94 34.95 -6.39 39.30
C PRO A 94 34.91 -7.09 37.93
N SER A 95 36.07 -7.65 37.59
CA SER A 95 36.36 -8.83 36.77
C SER A 95 35.18 -9.64 36.20
N PRO A 96 35.07 -9.83 34.89
CA PRO A 96 34.29 -10.91 34.31
C PRO A 96 35.11 -12.21 34.20
N SER A 97 34.60 -13.28 34.79
CA SER A 97 35.02 -14.67 34.55
C SER A 97 34.87 -15.05 33.06
N PRO A 98 35.71 -15.95 32.52
CA PRO A 98 35.53 -16.45 31.16
C PRO A 98 34.44 -17.53 31.15
N GLU A 99 33.19 -17.11 30.94
CA GLU A 99 32.10 -18.06 30.69
C GLU A 99 32.17 -18.54 29.24
N THR A 100 32.65 -19.76 29.10
CA THR A 100 32.51 -20.57 27.89
C THR A 100 31.01 -20.82 27.67
N SER A 101 30.37 -19.94 26.90
CA SER A 101 29.02 -20.19 26.38
C SER A 101 29.12 -20.64 24.93
N SER A 102 29.23 -21.94 24.75
CA SER A 102 28.86 -22.61 23.49
C SER A 102 27.33 -22.61 23.39
N ASN A 103 26.72 -21.44 23.20
CA ASN A 103 25.32 -21.36 22.82
C ASN A 103 25.23 -21.66 21.33
N VAL A 104 25.15 -22.95 21.00
CA VAL A 104 24.73 -23.39 19.67
C VAL A 104 23.26 -23.01 19.54
N SER A 105 23.04 -21.76 19.16
CA SER A 105 21.77 -21.28 18.64
C SER A 105 21.56 -22.01 17.32
N SER A 106 20.90 -23.16 17.39
CA SER A 106 20.31 -23.83 16.24
C SER A 106 19.21 -22.92 15.70
N SER A 107 19.62 -21.90 14.94
CA SER A 107 18.71 -21.12 14.11
C SER A 107 17.99 -22.12 13.19
N PRO A 108 16.65 -22.18 13.21
CA PRO A 108 15.93 -23.07 12.32
C PRO A 108 16.35 -22.78 10.88
N SER A 109 16.95 -23.77 10.22
CA SER A 109 17.37 -23.66 8.83
C SER A 109 16.13 -23.43 7.97
N GLY A 110 16.05 -22.25 7.34
CA GLY A 110 14.92 -21.89 6.48
C GLY A 110 14.98 -22.59 5.12
N LEU A 111 13.82 -22.87 4.55
CA LEU A 111 13.67 -23.29 3.16
C LEU A 111 13.83 -22.07 2.25
N ILE A 112 14.71 -22.15 1.26
CA ILE A 112 14.98 -21.02 0.36
C ILE A 112 14.38 -21.32 -1.01
N PHE A 113 13.55 -20.40 -1.48
CA PHE A 113 12.90 -20.45 -2.80
C PHE A 113 13.32 -19.24 -3.63
N LYS A 114 13.32 -19.41 -4.96
CA LYS A 114 13.61 -18.32 -5.89
C LYS A 114 12.39 -17.44 -6.07
N LEU A 115 12.59 -16.13 -6.02
CA LEU A 115 11.60 -15.13 -6.40
C LEU A 115 12.01 -14.56 -7.76
N SER A 116 11.33 -15.00 -8.82
CA SER A 116 11.71 -14.75 -10.21
C SER A 116 10.96 -13.55 -10.79
N PRO A 117 11.58 -12.76 -11.67
CA PRO A 117 10.90 -11.68 -12.37
C PRO A 117 9.86 -12.16 -13.37
N GLU A 118 8.80 -11.38 -13.50
CA GLU A 118 7.93 -11.40 -14.66
C GLU A 118 8.67 -10.84 -15.90
N PRO A 119 8.23 -11.16 -17.14
CA PRO A 119 8.89 -10.70 -18.36
C PRO A 119 9.06 -9.18 -18.39
N GLY A 120 10.29 -8.71 -18.62
CA GLY A 120 10.64 -7.29 -18.68
C GLY A 120 10.94 -6.64 -17.33
N VAL A 121 10.85 -7.38 -16.22
CA VAL A 121 11.24 -6.90 -14.89
C VAL A 121 12.71 -7.23 -14.62
N GLY A 122 13.48 -6.23 -14.20
CA GLY A 122 14.91 -6.39 -13.86
C GLY A 122 15.19 -6.80 -12.42
N ALA A 123 14.19 -6.73 -11.54
CA ALA A 123 14.30 -7.13 -10.14
C ALA A 123 14.36 -8.65 -9.98
N ALA A 124 14.99 -9.13 -8.92
CA ALA A 124 14.98 -10.55 -8.57
C ALA A 124 15.19 -10.72 -7.07
N GLY A 125 14.88 -11.90 -6.54
CA GLY A 125 15.00 -12.11 -5.12
C GLY A 125 14.99 -13.55 -4.67
N THR A 126 14.87 -13.70 -3.36
CA THR A 126 14.70 -14.97 -2.68
C THR A 126 13.57 -14.87 -1.65
N ILE A 127 12.92 -16.00 -1.42
CA ILE A 127 11.99 -16.16 -0.30
C ILE A 127 12.61 -17.17 0.65
N THR A 128 12.74 -16.81 1.93
CA THR A 128 13.13 -17.76 2.98
C THR A 128 11.91 -18.05 3.85
N VAL A 129 11.57 -19.33 3.96
CA VAL A 129 10.47 -19.83 4.80
C VAL A 129 11.05 -20.55 6.00
N THR A 130 10.79 -20.03 7.19
CA THR A 130 11.17 -20.65 8.47
C THR A 130 9.93 -21.19 9.14
N VAL A 131 9.89 -22.49 9.39
CA VAL A 131 8.73 -23.18 9.96
C VAL A 131 8.93 -23.41 11.46
N ALA A 132 7.89 -23.10 12.23
CA ALA A 132 7.74 -23.45 13.63
C ALA A 132 6.44 -24.25 13.83
N PRO A 133 6.22 -24.92 14.99
CA PRO A 133 5.10 -25.84 15.16
C PRO A 133 3.70 -25.27 14.88
N ALA A 134 3.50 -23.97 15.08
CA ALA A 134 2.21 -23.28 14.89
C ALA A 134 2.35 -21.94 14.13
N SER A 135 3.52 -21.65 13.58
CA SER A 135 3.75 -20.42 12.83
C SER A 135 4.76 -20.64 11.72
N THR A 136 4.64 -19.82 10.67
CA THR A 136 5.56 -19.80 9.55
C THR A 136 6.01 -18.37 9.34
N THR A 137 7.32 -18.16 9.28
CA THR A 137 7.89 -16.87 8.92
C THR A 137 8.33 -16.89 7.47
N VAL A 138 7.88 -15.91 6.69
CA VAL A 138 8.23 -15.71 5.29
C VAL A 138 9.01 -14.40 5.19
N GLU A 139 10.26 -14.51 4.77
CA GLU A 139 11.17 -13.40 4.51
C GLU A 139 11.35 -13.26 3.00
N VAL A 140 11.05 -12.08 2.48
CA VAL A 140 11.15 -11.73 1.06
C VAL A 140 12.28 -10.73 0.90
N LYS A 141 13.34 -11.14 0.21
CA LYS A 141 14.50 -10.31 -0.10
C LYS A 141 14.56 -10.06 -1.59
N VAL A 142 14.63 -8.80 -1.99
CA VAL A 142 14.58 -8.38 -3.39
C VAL A 142 15.63 -7.32 -3.66
N ALA A 143 16.30 -7.47 -4.80
CA ALA A 143 17.20 -6.49 -5.38
C ALA A 143 16.65 -5.97 -6.71
N GLY A 144 16.98 -4.74 -7.09
CA GLY A 144 16.66 -4.16 -8.39
C GLY A 144 15.24 -3.64 -8.55
N LEU A 145 14.53 -3.38 -7.44
CA LEU A 145 13.26 -2.63 -7.48
C LEU A 145 13.52 -1.16 -7.80
N GLN A 146 12.46 -0.42 -8.14
CA GLN A 146 12.55 1.03 -8.21
C GLN A 146 12.96 1.59 -6.84
N ALA A 147 13.96 2.47 -6.82
CA ALA A 147 14.40 3.10 -5.58
C ALA A 147 13.27 3.86 -4.86
N ASN A 148 13.25 3.80 -3.53
CA ASN A 148 12.26 4.45 -2.65
C ASN A 148 10.80 4.11 -3.00
N SER A 149 10.53 2.87 -3.41
CA SER A 149 9.19 2.40 -3.79
C SER A 149 8.62 1.41 -2.77
N SER A 150 7.29 1.19 -2.84
CA SER A 150 6.60 0.24 -1.98
C SER A 150 5.69 -0.65 -2.81
N HIS A 151 5.71 -1.94 -2.50
CA HIS A 151 5.02 -2.99 -3.22
C HIS A 151 4.22 -3.85 -2.25
N VAL A 152 2.93 -4.05 -2.52
CA VAL A 152 2.16 -5.04 -1.75
C VAL A 152 2.64 -6.44 -2.08
N SER A 153 2.62 -7.32 -1.07
CA SER A 153 3.08 -8.69 -1.20
C SER A 153 2.10 -9.65 -0.57
N HIS A 154 1.87 -10.79 -1.24
CA HIS A 154 0.88 -11.76 -0.85
C HIS A 154 1.40 -13.18 -1.04
N ILE A 155 0.90 -14.10 -0.21
CA ILE A 155 0.88 -15.52 -0.53
C ILE A 155 -0.41 -15.81 -1.28
N HIS A 156 -0.31 -16.49 -2.40
CA HIS A 156 -1.42 -16.96 -3.23
C HIS A 156 -1.50 -18.50 -3.22
N LEU A 157 -2.68 -19.02 -3.53
CA LEU A 157 -2.91 -20.45 -3.78
C LEU A 157 -2.51 -20.83 -5.21
N GLY A 158 -1.91 -22.00 -5.39
CA GLY A 158 -1.50 -22.53 -6.69
C GLY A 158 -0.01 -22.32 -6.95
N SER A 159 0.33 -21.80 -8.13
CA SER A 159 1.72 -21.57 -8.56
C SER A 159 1.84 -20.32 -9.42
N CYS A 160 3.08 -19.89 -9.70
CA CYS A 160 3.36 -18.80 -10.64
C CYS A 160 2.77 -19.05 -12.04
N GLN A 161 2.70 -20.32 -12.45
CA GLN A 161 2.17 -20.78 -13.73
C GLN A 161 0.65 -20.96 -13.69
N GLN A 162 0.09 -21.30 -12.53
CA GLN A 162 -1.35 -21.49 -12.31
C GLN A 162 -1.79 -20.60 -11.15
N ARG A 163 -2.04 -19.33 -11.49
CA ARG A 163 -2.32 -18.27 -10.53
C ARG A 163 -3.69 -18.47 -9.89
N GLY A 164 -3.72 -18.45 -8.55
CA GLY A 164 -4.94 -18.52 -7.76
C GLY A 164 -5.17 -17.28 -6.92
N GLY A 165 -6.19 -17.34 -6.08
CA GLY A 165 -6.57 -16.26 -5.18
C GLY A 165 -5.51 -15.97 -4.11
N ILE A 166 -5.61 -14.79 -3.50
CA ILE A 166 -4.81 -14.39 -2.33
C ILE A 166 -5.21 -15.27 -1.16
N ALA A 167 -4.23 -15.89 -0.51
CA ALA A 167 -4.40 -16.65 0.72
C ALA A 167 -4.08 -15.79 1.95
N PHE A 168 -2.94 -15.07 1.92
CA PHE A 168 -2.47 -14.28 3.07
C PHE A 168 -1.77 -13.00 2.61
N ALA A 169 -2.01 -11.91 3.36
CA ALA A 169 -1.25 -10.68 3.21
C ALA A 169 0.11 -10.81 3.92
N LEU A 170 1.16 -10.33 3.25
CA LEU A 170 2.47 -10.16 3.82
C LEU A 170 2.72 -8.68 4.11
N LYS A 171 3.76 -8.40 4.88
CA LYS A 171 4.26 -7.02 5.00
C LYS A 171 4.65 -6.49 3.62
N PRO A 172 4.38 -5.20 3.35
CA PRO A 172 4.84 -4.57 2.12
C PRO A 172 6.36 -4.72 1.92
N VAL A 173 6.76 -4.90 0.67
CA VAL A 173 8.15 -4.90 0.25
C VAL A 173 8.52 -3.45 -0.09
N VAL A 174 9.27 -2.80 0.79
CA VAL A 174 9.67 -1.40 0.64
C VAL A 174 11.13 -1.36 0.21
N ALA A 175 11.39 -0.84 -0.97
CA ALA A 175 12.72 -0.69 -1.54
C ALA A 175 13.39 0.58 -1.03
N ASP A 176 14.65 0.47 -0.64
CA ASP A 176 15.49 1.60 -0.26
C ASP A 176 15.95 2.43 -1.47
N GLY A 177 16.86 3.38 -1.24
CA GLY A 177 17.42 4.23 -2.30
C GLY A 177 18.21 3.48 -3.38
N GLN A 178 18.58 2.22 -3.13
CA GLN A 178 19.36 1.36 -4.01
C GLN A 178 18.48 0.30 -4.69
N GLY A 179 17.18 0.26 -4.38
CA GLY A 179 16.26 -0.73 -4.92
C GLY A 179 16.31 -2.07 -4.18
N GLU A 180 16.89 -2.10 -2.98
CA GLU A 180 16.99 -3.28 -2.13
C GLU A 180 15.84 -3.29 -1.11
N ALA A 181 15.27 -4.47 -0.84
CA ALA A 181 14.19 -4.64 0.11
C ALA A 181 14.34 -5.94 0.90
N ASP A 182 14.00 -5.88 2.18
CA ASP A 182 13.91 -7.03 3.09
C ASP A 182 12.62 -6.92 3.92
N ALA A 183 11.67 -7.81 3.64
CA ALA A 183 10.36 -7.81 4.29
C ALA A 183 10.08 -9.16 4.95
N LYS A 184 9.86 -9.15 6.27
CA LYS A 184 9.65 -10.36 7.07
C LYS A 184 8.27 -10.39 7.72
N SER A 185 7.48 -11.40 7.37
CA SER A 185 6.13 -11.63 7.88
C SER A 185 6.07 -12.93 8.66
N THR A 186 5.45 -12.92 9.84
CA THR A 186 5.16 -14.15 10.60
C THR A 186 3.67 -14.39 10.57
N LEU A 187 3.26 -15.58 10.13
CA LEU A 187 1.89 -16.00 9.99
C LEU A 187 1.60 -17.14 10.96
N ASN A 188 0.45 -17.12 11.64
CA ASN A 188 0.02 -18.16 12.57
C ASN A 188 -0.62 -19.33 11.81
N LEU A 189 0.20 -20.02 11.01
CA LEU A 189 -0.19 -21.14 10.19
C LEU A 189 0.96 -22.14 10.06
N VAL A 190 0.63 -23.34 9.60
CA VAL A 190 1.58 -24.41 9.33
C VAL A 190 1.92 -24.44 7.85
N TYR A 191 3.21 -24.56 7.54
CA TYR A 191 3.73 -24.82 6.21
C TYR A 191 4.37 -26.22 6.20
N PRO A 192 4.23 -27.01 5.11
CA PRO A 192 3.49 -26.69 3.88
C PRO A 192 1.97 -26.73 4.06
N PRO A 193 1.20 -26.01 3.21
CA PRO A 193 -0.26 -26.12 3.20
C PRO A 193 -0.75 -27.54 2.94
N ALA A 194 -1.85 -27.92 3.61
CA ALA A 194 -2.58 -29.12 3.27
C ALA A 194 -3.42 -28.91 1.99
N GLY A 195 -3.34 -29.85 1.04
CA GLY A 195 -4.24 -29.91 -0.12
C GLY A 195 -4.10 -28.81 -1.16
N SER A 196 -3.08 -27.95 -1.07
CA SER A 196 -2.78 -26.92 -2.07
C SER A 196 -1.29 -26.63 -2.10
N THR A 197 -0.85 -25.82 -3.06
CA THR A 197 0.50 -25.23 -3.07
C THR A 197 0.39 -23.73 -2.89
N TRP A 198 1.48 -23.10 -2.44
CA TRP A 198 1.56 -21.65 -2.29
C TRP A 198 2.66 -21.07 -3.16
N TYR A 199 2.46 -19.81 -3.53
CA TYR A 199 3.50 -18.98 -4.14
C TYR A 199 3.42 -17.56 -3.59
N VAL A 200 4.55 -16.88 -3.55
CA VAL A 200 4.65 -15.47 -3.13
C VAL A 200 4.66 -14.58 -4.36
N VAL A 201 3.95 -13.47 -4.27
CA VAL A 201 3.93 -12.40 -5.28
C VAL A 201 4.38 -11.10 -4.65
N VAL A 202 5.24 -10.38 -5.35
CA VAL A 202 5.47 -8.94 -5.13
C VAL A 202 4.79 -8.21 -6.28
N HIS A 203 3.82 -7.36 -5.96
CA HIS A 203 3.06 -6.59 -6.95
C HIS A 203 3.82 -5.35 -7.40
N ALA A 204 3.31 -4.66 -8.42
CA ALA A 204 3.97 -3.51 -9.04
C ALA A 204 3.85 -2.20 -8.28
N GLY A 205 2.89 -2.09 -7.37
CA GLY A 205 2.66 -0.86 -6.64
C GLY A 205 2.20 -1.08 -5.20
N PRO A 206 1.95 0.03 -4.49
CA PRO A 206 1.66 0.03 -3.07
C PRO A 206 0.21 -0.36 -2.74
N ASP A 207 -0.59 -0.62 -3.77
CA ASP A 207 -2.00 -1.00 -3.65
C ASP A 207 -2.38 -2.01 -4.75
N MET A 208 -3.61 -2.49 -4.67
CA MET A 208 -4.16 -3.46 -5.61
C MET A 208 -5.04 -2.81 -6.70
N GLN A 209 -4.78 -1.55 -7.07
CA GLN A 209 -5.58 -0.82 -8.06
C GLN A 209 -4.90 -0.76 -9.42
N GLY A 210 -5.66 -1.01 -10.48
CA GLY A 210 -5.20 -0.85 -11.86
C GLY A 210 -3.89 -1.59 -12.14
N SER A 211 -2.89 -0.87 -12.66
CA SER A 211 -1.57 -1.43 -12.97
C SER A 211 -0.78 -1.85 -11.74
N ASN A 212 -1.07 -1.32 -10.56
CA ASN A 212 -0.34 -1.66 -9.33
C ASN A 212 -0.55 -3.11 -8.91
N ALA A 213 -1.69 -3.71 -9.26
CA ALA A 213 -1.99 -5.12 -8.99
C ALA A 213 -1.20 -6.10 -9.88
N SER A 214 -0.51 -5.62 -10.91
CA SER A 214 0.33 -6.46 -11.78
C SER A 214 1.43 -7.12 -10.96
N TYR A 215 1.87 -8.30 -11.38
CA TYR A 215 2.95 -9.01 -10.70
C TYR A 215 4.28 -8.43 -11.20
N LEU A 216 5.21 -8.15 -10.29
CA LEU A 216 6.61 -7.91 -10.65
C LEU A 216 7.42 -9.18 -10.49
N LEU A 217 7.22 -9.86 -9.37
CA LEU A 217 7.99 -11.05 -9.02
C LEU A 217 7.06 -12.16 -8.53
N CYS A 218 7.43 -13.40 -8.85
CA CYS A 218 6.72 -14.58 -8.42
C CYS A 218 7.68 -15.70 -8.00
N GLY A 219 7.38 -16.37 -6.88
CA GLY A 219 8.15 -17.51 -6.40
C GLY A 219 7.30 -18.63 -5.82
N ASN A 220 7.40 -19.82 -6.39
CA ASN A 220 6.75 -21.02 -5.87
C ASN A 220 7.40 -21.46 -4.55
N LEU A 221 6.58 -21.76 -3.54
CA LEU A 221 7.04 -22.27 -2.25
C LEU A 221 7.00 -23.80 -2.24
N PHE A 222 7.51 -24.43 -3.29
CA PHE A 222 7.65 -25.88 -3.45
C PHE A 222 8.66 -26.17 -4.56
N SER A 223 9.20 -27.38 -4.57
CA SER A 223 10.13 -27.89 -5.59
C SER A 223 9.42 -28.78 -6.60
#